data_AF-V4M3P1-F1
#
_entry.id   AF-V4M3P1-F1
#
_cell.length_a   1.000
_cell.length_b   1.000
_cell.length_c   1.000
_cell.angle_alpha   90.00
_cell.angle_beta   90.00
_cell.angle_gamma   90.00
#
_symmetry.space_group_name_H-M   'P 1'
#
loop_
_entity.id
_entity.type
_entity.pdbx_description
1 polymer ?
#
loop_
_entity_poly.entity_id
_entity_poly.type
_entity_poly.pdbx_seq_one_letter_code
_entity_poly.pdbx_strand_id
1 'polypeptide(L)'
;MEPADVNDALGRVREALARVLDLYAKGAISIRDGSMERALLELARSLRLMEALVGPQEVVRRPYVGLSTEVELLSGLATALRLRMMQVGKVNVSGVEDFFKRLRDVMERLNSALGGGP
;
A
#
# COMPACT_ATOMS: atom_id res chain seq x y z
N MET A 1 -20.71 -6.87 -16.39
CA MET A 1 -19.36 -6.99 -15.80
C MET A 1 -19.32 -8.38 -15.21
N GLU A 2 -18.39 -9.21 -15.66
CA GLU A 2 -18.39 -10.62 -15.28
C GLU A 2 -17.83 -10.77 -13.85
N PRO A 3 -18.41 -11.62 -13.00
CA PRO A 3 -17.89 -11.89 -11.65
C PRO A 3 -16.43 -12.41 -11.66
N ALA A 4 -15.94 -12.92 -12.80
CA ALA A 4 -14.56 -13.32 -13.00
C ALA A 4 -13.56 -12.14 -12.90
N ASP A 5 -13.88 -10.97 -13.49
CA ASP A 5 -12.97 -9.82 -13.53
C ASP A 5 -12.70 -9.24 -12.13
N VAL A 6 -13.73 -9.27 -11.27
CA VAL A 6 -13.66 -8.80 -9.88
C VAL A 6 -12.86 -9.78 -9.02
N ASN A 7 -13.06 -11.09 -9.20
CA ASN A 7 -12.32 -12.13 -8.48
C ASN A 7 -10.82 -12.10 -8.84
N ASP A 8 -10.50 -11.90 -10.12
CA ASP A 8 -9.11 -11.77 -10.58
C ASP A 8 -8.45 -10.49 -10.03
N ALA A 9 -9.18 -9.37 -10.01
CA ALA A 9 -8.69 -8.13 -9.41
C ALA A 9 -8.46 -8.27 -7.90
N LEU A 10 -9.37 -8.93 -7.18
CA LEU A 10 -9.23 -9.23 -5.76
C LEU A 10 -8.03 -10.15 -5.49
N GLY A 11 -7.80 -11.16 -6.35
CA GLY A 11 -6.63 -12.03 -6.30
C GLY A 11 -5.32 -11.24 -6.41
N ARG A 12 -5.22 -10.32 -7.38
CA ARG A 12 -4.05 -9.43 -7.55
C ARG A 12 -3.83 -8.53 -6.35
N VAL A 13 -4.89 -7.96 -5.78
CA VAL A 13 -4.79 -7.13 -4.56
C VAL A 13 -4.26 -7.95 -3.38
N ARG A 14 -4.77 -9.17 -3.18
CA ARG A 14 -4.30 -10.08 -2.11
C ARG A 14 -2.84 -10.47 -2.28
N GLU A 15 -2.42 -10.77 -3.50
CA GLU A 15 -1.02 -11.10 -3.79
C GLU A 15 -0.09 -9.91 -3.51
N ALA A 16 -0.45 -8.72 -4.00
CA ALA A 16 0.32 -7.49 -3.75
C ALA A 16 0.38 -7.16 -2.26
N LEU A 17 -0.73 -7.34 -1.54
CA LEU A 17 -0.80 -7.17 -0.09
C LEU A 17 0.14 -8.14 0.65
N ALA A 18 0.11 -9.43 0.30
CA ALA A 18 0.99 -10.43 0.90
C ALA A 18 2.47 -10.04 0.74
N ARG A 19 2.87 -9.55 -0.44
CA ARG A 19 4.23 -9.04 -0.68
C ARG A 19 4.60 -7.88 0.25
N VAL A 20 3.68 -6.95 0.48
CA VAL A 20 3.94 -5.83 1.42
C VAL A 20 4.08 -6.33 2.86
N LEU A 21 3.27 -7.31 3.29
CA LEU A 21 3.37 -7.92 4.62
C LEU A 21 4.70 -8.67 4.81
N ASP A 22 5.18 -9.38 3.79
CA ASP A 22 6.50 -10.02 3.83
C ASP A 22 7.63 -8.99 3.99
N LEU A 23 7.51 -7.84 3.33
CA LEU A 23 8.48 -6.74 3.44
C LEU A 23 8.35 -5.97 4.76
N TYR A 24 7.18 -5.98 5.38
CA TYR A 24 6.96 -5.44 6.72
C TYR A 24 7.84 -6.18 7.75
N ALA A 25 7.88 -7.51 7.67
CA ALA A 25 8.72 -8.34 8.52
C ALA A 25 10.23 -8.05 8.35
N LYS A 26 10.65 -7.56 7.18
CA LYS A 26 12.06 -7.17 6.90
C LYS A 26 12.44 -5.80 7.44
N GLY A 27 11.47 -5.00 7.91
CA GLY A 27 11.72 -3.72 8.56
C GLY A 27 12.49 -2.72 7.69
N ALA A 28 13.44 -2.00 8.28
CA ALA A 28 14.19 -0.94 7.61
C ALA A 28 14.96 -1.40 6.35
N ILE A 29 15.26 -2.70 6.24
CA ILE A 29 15.99 -3.26 5.09
C ILE A 29 15.17 -3.09 3.81
N SER A 30 13.86 -3.34 3.86
CA SER A 30 12.97 -3.26 2.69
C SER A 30 12.76 -1.82 2.20
N ILE A 31 12.88 -0.84 3.11
CA ILE A 31 12.90 0.58 2.73
C ILE A 31 14.24 0.91 2.07
N ARG A 32 15.36 0.45 2.64
CA ARG A 32 16.71 0.77 2.16
C ARG A 32 16.99 0.25 0.74
N ASP A 33 16.54 -0.96 0.41
CA ASP A 33 16.71 -1.56 -0.92
C ASP A 33 15.61 -1.17 -1.94
N GLY A 34 14.66 -0.34 -1.51
CA GLY A 34 13.54 0.14 -2.32
C GLY A 34 12.50 -0.93 -2.65
N SER A 35 12.55 -2.12 -2.05
CA SER A 35 11.52 -3.14 -2.26
C SER A 35 10.16 -2.67 -1.71
N MET A 36 10.14 -1.98 -0.57
CA MET A 36 8.92 -1.48 0.06
C MET A 36 8.19 -0.45 -0.81
N GLU A 37 8.90 0.55 -1.37
CA GLU A 37 8.29 1.54 -2.27
C GLU A 37 7.69 0.87 -3.52
N ARG A 38 8.39 -0.11 -4.12
CA ARG A 38 7.91 -0.81 -5.31
C ARG A 38 6.65 -1.63 -5.01
N ALA A 39 6.65 -2.37 -3.90
CA ALA A 39 5.52 -3.20 -3.50
C ALA A 39 4.28 -2.36 -3.16
N LEU A 40 4.46 -1.23 -2.45
CA LEU A 40 3.36 -0.31 -2.16
C LEU A 40 2.78 0.30 -3.43
N LEU A 41 3.63 0.71 -4.37
CA LEU A 41 3.15 1.25 -5.65
C LEU A 41 2.37 0.21 -6.47
N GLU A 42 2.80 -1.05 -6.46
CA GLU A 42 2.08 -2.17 -7.10
C GLU A 42 0.72 -2.44 -6.43
N LEU A 43 0.68 -2.44 -5.09
CA LEU A 43 -0.56 -2.56 -4.33
C LEU A 43 -1.52 -1.41 -4.64
N ALA A 44 -1.04 -0.17 -4.65
CA ALA A 44 -1.85 1.01 -5.00
C ALA A 44 -2.47 0.90 -6.39
N ARG A 45 -1.71 0.43 -7.39
CA ARG A 45 -2.22 0.19 -8.75
C ARG A 45 -3.29 -0.89 -8.78
N SER A 46 -3.08 -1.99 -8.07
CA SER A 46 -4.04 -3.09 -7.97
C SER A 46 -5.35 -2.64 -7.31
N LEU A 47 -5.25 -1.87 -6.23
CA LEU A 47 -6.41 -1.28 -5.56
C LEU A 47 -7.17 -0.32 -6.45
N ARG A 48 -6.47 0.54 -7.20
CA ARG A 48 -7.12 1.49 -8.12
C ARG A 48 -7.93 0.78 -9.21
N LEU A 49 -7.42 -0.35 -9.73
CA LEU A 49 -8.16 -1.18 -10.67
C LEU A 49 -9.40 -1.79 -10.00
N MET A 50 -9.27 -2.30 -8.78
CA MET A 50 -10.40 -2.84 -8.02
C MET A 50 -11.47 -1.78 -7.72
N GLU A 51 -11.05 -0.60 -7.23
CA GLU A 51 -11.92 0.56 -6.97
C GLU A 51 -12.68 1.01 -8.23
N ALA A 52 -12.04 0.94 -9.41
CA ALA A 52 -12.68 1.26 -10.68
C ALA A 52 -13.72 0.21 -11.13
N LEU A 53 -13.50 -1.07 -10.81
CA LEU A 53 -14.37 -2.19 -11.16
C LEU A 53 -15.63 -2.26 -10.27
N VAL A 54 -15.54 -1.87 -8.99
CA VAL A 54 -16.69 -1.87 -8.07
C VAL A 54 -17.68 -0.72 -8.39
N GLY A 55 -17.35 0.13 -9.38
CA GLY A 55 -18.19 1.24 -9.84
C GLY A 55 -18.11 2.46 -8.92
N PRO A 56 -18.58 3.64 -9.39
CA PRO A 56 -18.59 4.83 -8.56
C PRO A 56 -19.67 4.64 -7.49
N GLN A 57 -19.32 4.10 -6.32
CA GLN A 57 -20.08 4.48 -5.13
C GLN A 57 -20.04 6.01 -5.08
N GLU A 58 -21.19 6.64 -4.82
CA GLU A 58 -21.37 8.09 -4.71
C GLU A 58 -20.41 8.70 -3.68
N VAL A 59 -19.14 8.83 -4.05
CA VAL A 59 -18.10 9.42 -3.25
C VAL A 59 -17.65 10.59 -4.08
N VAL A 60 -18.16 11.76 -3.71
CA VAL A 60 -17.59 13.06 -4.06
C VAL A 60 -16.08 12.87 -4.19
N ARG A 61 -15.55 12.96 -5.42
CA ARG A 61 -14.12 12.81 -5.73
C ARG A 61 -13.34 13.91 -5.00
N ARG A 62 -13.12 13.71 -3.71
CA ARG A 62 -12.18 14.49 -2.94
C ARG A 62 -10.80 14.06 -3.42
N PRO A 63 -9.94 15.00 -3.83
CA PRO A 63 -8.53 14.69 -3.99
C PRO A 63 -8.04 14.04 -2.70
N TYR A 64 -7.24 12.97 -2.80
CA TYR A 64 -6.67 12.26 -1.64
C TYR A 64 -7.59 11.33 -0.85
N VAL A 65 -8.61 10.75 -1.47
CA VAL A 65 -9.49 9.75 -0.83
C VAL A 65 -9.36 8.40 -1.53
N GLY A 66 -9.48 7.32 -0.75
CA GLY A 66 -9.39 5.94 -1.22
C GLY A 66 -8.14 5.22 -0.73
N LEU A 67 -8.26 3.90 -0.55
CA LEU A 67 -7.17 3.05 -0.05
C LEU A 67 -6.01 3.03 -1.06
N SER A 68 -6.30 3.06 -2.36
CA SER A 68 -5.26 3.15 -3.39
C SER A 68 -4.37 4.41 -3.22
N THR A 69 -4.98 5.55 -2.90
CA THR A 69 -4.26 6.82 -2.73
C THR A 69 -3.43 6.83 -1.45
N GLU A 70 -3.98 6.32 -0.34
CA GLU A 70 -3.22 6.23 0.92
C GLU A 70 -1.98 5.33 0.79
N VAL A 71 -2.11 4.20 0.11
CA VAL A 71 -0.99 3.29 -0.18
C VAL A 71 0.04 3.94 -1.10
N GLU A 72 -0.39 4.71 -2.10
CA GLU A 72 0.51 5.46 -2.98
C GLU A 72 1.30 6.54 -2.21
N LEU A 73 0.67 7.23 -1.27
CA LEU A 73 1.35 8.18 -0.38
C LEU A 73 2.38 7.49 0.52
N LEU A 74 2.06 6.29 1.04
CA LEU A 74 3.03 5.48 1.77
C LEU A 74 4.22 5.07 0.89
N SER A 75 4.00 4.75 -0.38
CA SER A 75 5.09 4.51 -1.33
C SER A 75 6.01 5.73 -1.43
N GLY A 76 5.45 6.93 -1.60
CA GLY A 76 6.23 8.17 -1.65
C GLY A 76 7.03 8.44 -0.36
N LEU A 77 6.43 8.16 0.80
CA LEU A 77 7.12 8.26 2.10
C LEU A 77 8.29 7.26 2.20
N ALA A 78 8.10 6.01 1.77
CA ALA A 78 9.17 5.02 1.73
C ALA A 78 10.34 5.48 0.85
N THR A 79 10.05 6.08 -0.32
CA THR A 79 11.06 6.67 -1.19
C THR A 79 11.81 7.82 -0.53
N ALA A 80 11.10 8.75 0.09
CA ALA A 80 11.72 9.88 0.79
C ALA A 80 12.64 9.40 1.93
N LEU A 81 12.20 8.41 2.71
CA LEU A 81 13.00 7.80 3.78
C LEU A 81 14.24 7.10 3.22
N ARG A 82 14.11 6.33 2.14
CA ARG A 82 15.23 5.67 1.48
C ARG A 82 16.28 6.68 1.02
N LEU A 83 15.86 7.72 0.30
CA LEU A 83 16.75 8.77 -0.17
C LEU A 83 17.45 9.48 0.99
N ARG A 84 16.73 9.77 2.07
CA ARG A 84 17.32 10.36 3.29
C ARG A 84 18.36 9.44 3.92
N MET A 85 18.07 8.14 4.03
CA MET A 85 19.01 7.15 4.57
C MET A 85 20.26 7.01 3.70
N MET A 86 20.11 7.07 2.38
CA MET A 86 21.24 7.10 1.44
C MET A 86 22.08 8.37 1.60
N GLN A 87 21.45 9.53 1.72
CA GLN A 87 22.13 10.82 1.87
C GLN A 87 22.95 10.90 3.17
N VAL A 88 22.38 10.41 4.28
CA VAL A 88 23.01 10.48 5.62
C VAL A 88 23.91 9.27 5.90
N GLY A 89 23.79 8.19 5.11
CA GLY A 89 24.52 6.94 5.32
C GLY A 89 24.12 6.17 6.58
N LYS A 90 22.97 6.50 7.20
CA LYS A 90 22.48 5.92 8.46
C LYS A 90 20.98 5.64 8.38
N VAL A 91 20.52 4.70 9.20
CA VAL A 91 19.09 4.43 9.36
C VAL A 91 18.41 5.58 10.07
N ASN A 92 17.32 6.10 9.48
CA ASN A 92 16.47 7.10 10.11
C ASN A 92 15.44 6.43 11.02
N VAL A 93 15.86 6.04 12.24
CA VAL A 93 15.07 5.19 13.14
C VAL A 93 13.67 5.74 13.39
N SER A 94 13.54 7.01 13.79
CA SER A 94 12.23 7.61 14.06
C SER A 94 11.34 7.66 12.82
N GLY A 95 11.90 8.05 11.67
CA GLY A 95 11.15 8.07 10.41
C GLY A 95 10.68 6.67 9.98
N VAL A 96 11.49 5.64 10.21
CA VAL A 96 11.14 4.25 9.94
C VAL A 96 10.04 3.75 10.88
N GLU A 97 10.12 4.06 12.18
CA GLU A 97 9.07 3.71 13.15
C GLU A 97 7.73 4.37 12.81
N ASP A 98 7.75 5.68 12.52
CA ASP A 98 6.55 6.43 12.11
C ASP A 98 5.94 5.86 10.83
N PHE A 99 6.78 5.50 9.86
CA PHE A 99 6.34 4.85 8.63
C PHE A 99 5.65 3.51 8.91
N PHE A 100 6.27 2.63 9.70
CA PHE A 100 5.71 1.30 9.98
C PHE A 100 4.43 1.35 10.81
N LYS A 101 4.28 2.37 11.68
CA LYS A 101 3.02 2.64 12.36
C LYS A 101 1.91 2.96 11.36
N ARG A 102 2.15 3.92 10.45
CA ARG A 102 1.17 4.30 9.41
C ARG A 102 0.86 3.15 8.46
N LEU A 103 1.87 2.37 8.09
CA LEU A 103 1.72 1.20 7.24
C LEU A 103 0.79 0.18 7.88
N ARG A 104 0.97 -0.13 9.16
CA ARG A 104 0.09 -1.05 9.91
C ARG A 104 -1.35 -0.55 9.90
N ASP A 105 -1.59 0.73 10.22
CA ASP A 105 -2.93 1.30 10.27
C ASP A 105 -3.66 1.25 8.91
N VAL A 106 -2.92 1.36 7.79
CA VAL A 106 -3.46 1.17 6.44
C VAL A 106 -3.76 -0.31 6.16
N MET A 107 -2.85 -1.22 6.54
CA MET A 107 -3.02 -2.66 6.33
C MET A 107 -4.20 -3.26 7.12
N GLU A 108 -4.45 -2.78 8.33
CA GLU A 108 -5.62 -3.19 9.13
C GLU A 108 -6.93 -2.79 8.46
N ARG A 109 -7.00 -1.56 7.93
CA ARG A 109 -8.17 -1.07 7.17
C ARG A 109 -8.34 -1.85 5.87
N LEU A 110 -7.24 -2.14 5.17
CA LEU A 110 -7.27 -2.95 3.95
C LEU A 110 -7.78 -4.36 4.21
N ASN A 111 -7.25 -5.04 5.23
CA ASN A 111 -7.69 -6.38 5.62
C ASN A 111 -9.17 -6.42 6.01
N SER A 112 -9.64 -5.39 6.72
CA SER A 112 -11.06 -5.27 7.09
C SER A 112 -11.95 -5.11 5.85
N ALA A 113 -11.54 -4.28 4.89
CA ALA A 113 -12.26 -4.06 3.63
C ALA A 113 -12.28 -5.32 2.73
N LEU A 114 -11.23 -6.13 2.76
CA LEU A 114 -11.12 -7.36 1.97
C LEU A 114 -11.72 -8.61 2.65
N GLY A 115 -11.87 -8.58 3.97
CA GLY A 115 -12.47 -9.65 4.77
C GLY A 115 -13.98 -9.51 5.00
N GLY A 116 -14.51 -8.28 4.91
CA GLY A 116 -15.94 -7.99 5.04
C GLY A 116 -16.69 -8.11 3.70
N GLY A 117 -16.82 -9.32 3.17
CA GLY A 117 -17.89 -9.64 2.22
C GLY A 117 -19.13 -10.13 2.97
N PRO A 118 -20.37 -9.80 2.54
CA PRO A 118 -21.58 -10.39 3.10
C PRO A 118 -21.62 -11.92 2.95
#